data_AF-A0A379ILE1-F1
#
_entry.id   AF-A0A379ILE1-F1
#
_cell.length_a   1.000
_cell.length_b   1.000
_cell.length_c   1.000
_cell.angle_alpha   90.00
_cell.angle_beta   90.00
_cell.angle_gamma   90.00
#
_symmetry.space_group_name_H-M   'P 1'
#
loop_
_entity.id
_entity.type
_entity.pdbx_description
1 polymer ?
#
loop_
_entity_poly.entity_id
_entity_poly.type
_entity_poly.pdbx_seq_one_letter_code
_entity_poly.pdbx_strand_id
1 'polypeptide(L)'
;MSEVAHATAPPSAPSVIRDLLAKLAISYTQVTEHPGLNPARKVQAVLLDDAVGALMVLFPQSQLLDLNRLTELTGRNLTAVSPERLERMLGKHSLSLLPGLPPLTSSPCLYEESLLREPTLLVHSGEATVLLEIASEDFKRMLSKASAANFGEPLSSIRPNFDRPNDDRDEISQAMQAFTARRIQQRLEATIEIPPLADTAQKIIKLRVDPNATIDDITGVVETDPALAAQVVSWAASPYYASPGKIRSVEDAIVRVLGFDLVINLALGLALGKTLSLPKDHPQQATPYWHQSIYTAAVIEGLTRAMPRTQRPEAGLTYLAGLLHNFGYLLLAHVFPPHFSLICRHLEVNPHLCHSYIEQHLLGISREQIGAWLMRYWDMPQELSTALRFQHDPSYDGQYAEYPNLVCLAVRLLRGRGIGSGPQAEIPDELLERLGLSRDKAEDVVSKVLDAEVLLRELASQFSQG
;
A
#
# COMPACT_ATOMS: atom_id res chain seq x y z
N MET A 1 -11.96 -33.34 36.38
CA MET A 1 -10.63 -32.77 36.04
C MET A 1 -10.91 -31.39 35.48
N SER A 2 -10.54 -30.35 36.24
CA SER A 2 -10.87 -28.96 35.93
C SER A 2 -9.82 -28.42 34.98
N GLU A 3 -10.21 -28.05 33.77
CA GLU A 3 -9.39 -27.20 32.90
C GLU A 3 -9.31 -25.82 33.53
N VAL A 4 -8.13 -25.49 34.04
CA VAL A 4 -7.79 -24.15 34.49
C VAL A 4 -7.63 -23.31 33.24
N ALA A 5 -8.59 -22.42 32.98
CA ALA A 5 -8.43 -21.35 32.02
C ALA A 5 -7.19 -20.54 32.42
N HIS A 6 -6.11 -20.65 31.63
CA HIS A 6 -4.98 -19.75 31.74
C HIS A 6 -5.46 -18.36 31.31
N ALA A 7 -5.86 -17.54 32.29
CA ALA A 7 -5.96 -16.10 32.12
C ALA A 7 -4.56 -15.61 31.73
N THR A 8 -4.39 -15.22 30.46
CA THR A 8 -3.18 -14.57 29.98
C THR A 8 -2.97 -13.32 30.82
N ALA A 9 -1.81 -13.23 31.49
CA ALA A 9 -1.43 -12.03 32.23
C ALA A 9 -1.54 -10.80 31.30
N PRO A 10 -1.96 -9.63 31.81
CA PRO A 10 -2.03 -8.42 31.00
C PRO A 10 -0.67 -8.18 30.33
N PRO A 11 -0.66 -7.81 29.04
CA PRO A 11 0.58 -7.64 28.30
C PRO A 11 1.45 -6.63 29.03
N SER A 12 2.70 -7.01 29.29
CA SER A 12 3.61 -6.24 30.12
C SER A 12 4.93 -6.02 29.40
N ALA A 13 5.58 -4.88 29.68
CA ALA A 13 6.85 -4.54 29.08
C ALA A 13 7.89 -5.68 29.27
N PRO A 14 8.63 -6.07 28.22
CA PRO A 14 9.70 -7.07 28.29
C PRO A 14 10.71 -6.78 29.42
N SER A 15 11.22 -7.82 30.07
CA SER A 15 12.15 -7.68 31.21
C SER A 15 13.38 -6.84 30.88
N VAL A 16 13.95 -7.00 29.68
CA VAL A 16 15.10 -6.23 29.20
C VAL A 16 14.83 -4.71 29.26
N ILE A 17 13.62 -4.28 28.90
CA ILE A 17 13.24 -2.87 28.92
C ILE A 17 13.00 -2.39 30.36
N ARG A 18 12.34 -3.21 31.18
CA ARG A 18 12.13 -2.89 32.61
C ARG A 18 13.46 -2.74 33.35
N ASP A 19 14.39 -3.66 33.13
CA ASP A 19 15.73 -3.65 33.72
C ASP A 19 16.54 -2.44 33.26
N LEU A 20 16.43 -2.08 31.98
CA LEU A 20 17.09 -0.89 31.41
C LEU A 20 16.59 0.39 32.09
N LEU A 21 15.27 0.57 32.16
CA LEU A 21 14.67 1.78 32.76
C LEU A 21 14.93 1.85 34.27
N ALA A 22 14.91 0.71 34.97
CA ALA A 22 15.28 0.65 36.38
C ALA A 22 16.74 1.06 36.62
N LYS A 23 17.69 0.58 35.80
CA LYS A 23 19.11 0.98 35.87
C LYS A 23 19.32 2.47 35.63
N LEU A 24 18.49 3.07 34.78
CA LEU A 24 18.53 4.50 34.47
C LEU A 24 17.71 5.35 35.46
N ALA A 25 17.07 4.73 36.45
CA ALA A 25 16.15 5.37 37.39
C ALA A 25 15.03 6.19 36.69
N ILE A 26 14.51 5.65 35.59
CA ILE A 26 13.42 6.26 34.81
C ILE A 26 12.08 5.66 35.25
N SER A 27 11.16 6.52 35.66
CA SER A 27 9.79 6.12 36.00
C SER A 27 8.92 6.08 34.75
N TYR A 28 8.01 5.11 34.67
CA TYR A 28 7.08 4.98 33.56
C TYR A 28 5.76 4.34 34.00
N THR A 29 4.70 4.63 33.26
CA THR A 29 3.40 3.94 33.33
C THR A 29 3.17 3.13 32.06
N GLN A 30 2.54 1.96 32.17
CA GLN A 30 2.22 1.15 30.99
C GLN A 30 0.84 1.54 30.47
N VAL A 31 0.77 1.80 29.17
CA VAL A 31 -0.44 2.20 28.47
C VAL A 31 -0.66 1.24 27.31
N THR A 32 -1.90 0.80 27.10
CA THR A 32 -2.25 -0.02 25.94
C THR A 32 -2.29 0.84 24.68
N GLU A 33 -1.68 0.37 23.60
CA GLU A 33 -1.74 1.02 22.30
C GLU A 33 -3.19 1.06 21.78
N HIS A 34 -3.66 2.25 21.39
CA HIS A 34 -4.96 2.43 20.73
C HIS A 34 -4.97 3.69 19.84
N PRO A 35 -5.82 3.74 18.80
CA PRO A 35 -5.81 4.85 17.82
C PRO A 35 -6.06 6.25 18.38
N GLY A 36 -6.83 6.36 19.48
CA GLY A 36 -7.16 7.64 20.12
C GLY A 36 -6.04 8.34 20.90
N LEU A 37 -4.84 7.75 20.97
CA LEU A 37 -3.69 8.38 21.62
C LEU A 37 -3.17 9.58 20.81
N ASN A 38 -2.73 10.64 21.47
CA ASN A 38 -2.20 11.83 20.79
C ASN A 38 -0.92 11.47 20.00
N PRO A 39 -0.92 11.57 18.65
CA PRO A 39 0.23 11.19 17.83
C PRO A 39 1.47 12.08 18.06
N ALA A 40 1.30 13.32 18.54
CA ALA A 40 2.42 14.20 18.88
C ALA A 40 3.25 13.69 20.08
N ARG A 41 2.60 12.92 20.98
CA ARG A 41 3.24 12.30 22.14
C ARG A 41 3.90 10.96 21.81
N LYS A 42 3.50 10.31 20.72
CA LYS A 42 3.99 8.98 20.34
C LYS A 42 5.33 9.07 19.63
N VAL A 43 6.36 8.49 20.23
CA VAL A 43 7.73 8.48 19.69
C VAL A 43 7.86 7.36 18.66
N GLN A 44 8.11 7.73 17.42
CA GLN A 44 8.59 6.82 16.37
C GLN A 44 10.10 6.68 16.48
N ALA A 45 10.59 5.47 16.22
CA ALA A 45 12.01 5.14 16.25
C ALA A 45 12.38 4.38 14.99
N VAL A 46 13.35 4.91 14.25
CA VAL A 46 13.85 4.30 13.02
C VAL A 46 15.36 4.17 13.12
N LEU A 47 15.88 3.00 12.72
CA LEU A 47 17.31 2.78 12.59
C LEU A 47 17.70 2.92 11.11
N LEU A 48 18.53 3.91 10.83
CA LEU A 48 19.06 4.17 9.51
C LEU A 48 20.55 3.78 9.46
N ASP A 49 21.07 3.49 8.27
CA ASP A 49 22.50 3.32 8.05
C ASP A 49 22.96 3.72 6.64
N ASP A 50 24.28 3.82 6.51
CA ASP A 50 25.04 3.99 5.27
C ASP A 50 26.45 3.39 5.47
N ALA A 51 27.39 3.72 4.59
CA ALA A 51 28.79 3.28 4.70
C ALA A 51 29.55 3.81 5.93
N VAL A 52 29.09 4.90 6.55
CA VAL A 52 29.70 5.52 7.76
C VAL A 52 29.26 4.78 9.02
N GLY A 53 28.01 4.31 9.09
CA GLY A 53 27.50 3.52 10.20
C GLY A 53 26.01 3.68 10.47
N ALA A 54 25.52 3.14 11.59
CA ALA A 54 24.12 3.27 11.96
C ALA A 54 23.82 4.63 12.63
N LEU A 55 22.57 5.09 12.50
CA LEU A 55 22.01 6.26 13.16
C LEU A 55 20.58 5.95 13.60
N MET A 56 20.29 6.12 14.89
CA MET A 56 18.93 6.05 15.41
C MET A 56 18.27 7.42 15.26
N VAL A 57 17.05 7.45 14.74
CA VAL A 57 16.28 8.68 14.54
C VAL A 57 14.96 8.57 15.29
N LEU A 58 14.66 9.59 16.11
CA LEU A 58 13.45 9.68 16.92
C LEU A 58 12.61 10.90 16.51
N PHE A 59 11.32 10.70 16.28
CA PHE A 59 10.41 11.77 15.86
C PHE A 59 8.97 11.48 16.29
N PRO A 60 8.08 12.48 16.38
CA PRO A 60 6.69 12.24 16.75
C PRO A 60 5.90 11.56 15.63
N GLN A 61 4.94 10.70 15.97
CA GLN A 61 4.06 10.05 14.99
C GLN A 61 3.20 11.07 14.20
N SER A 62 3.03 12.28 14.72
CA SER A 62 2.35 13.39 14.03
C SER A 62 3.20 14.06 12.93
N GLN A 63 4.34 13.48 12.58
CA GLN A 63 5.25 13.96 11.53
C GLN A 63 5.64 12.85 10.55
N LEU A 64 6.03 13.29 9.36
CA LEU A 64 6.77 12.51 8.37
C LEU A 64 8.26 12.74 8.60
N LEU A 65 9.05 11.66 8.64
CA LEU A 65 10.51 11.72 8.60
C LEU A 65 10.99 12.01 7.17
N ASP A 66 11.55 13.21 6.96
CA ASP A 66 12.07 13.66 5.67
C ASP A 66 13.55 13.29 5.54
N LEU A 67 13.85 12.33 4.65
CA LEU A 67 15.22 11.87 4.42
C LEU A 67 16.08 12.92 3.72
N ASN A 68 15.49 13.80 2.90
CA ASN A 68 16.24 14.87 2.24
C ASN A 68 16.76 15.87 3.27
N ARG A 69 15.91 16.28 4.23
CA ARG A 69 16.33 17.13 5.35
C ARG A 69 17.40 16.47 6.21
N LEU A 70 17.26 15.18 6.49
CA LEU A 70 18.31 14.45 7.21
C LEU A 70 19.63 14.44 6.44
N THR A 71 19.60 14.25 5.12
CA THR A 71 20.81 14.31 4.29
C THR A 71 21.44 15.69 4.30
N GLU A 72 20.66 16.77 4.21
CA GLU A 72 21.16 18.14 4.31
C GLU A 72 21.82 18.43 5.67
N LEU A 73 21.22 17.94 6.76
CA LEU A 73 21.71 18.16 8.13
C LEU A 73 22.97 17.36 8.45
N THR A 74 23.03 16.11 7.97
CA THR A 74 24.09 15.16 8.36
C THR A 74 25.18 15.03 7.31
N GLY A 75 24.93 15.45 6.06
CA GLY A 75 25.77 15.15 4.91
C GLY A 75 25.79 13.66 4.52
N ARG A 76 24.85 12.86 5.05
CA ARG A 76 24.82 11.40 4.90
C ARG A 76 23.60 10.96 4.09
N ASN A 77 23.80 9.96 3.23
CA ASN A 77 22.72 9.36 2.46
C ASN A 77 22.20 8.12 3.19
N LEU A 78 21.37 8.36 4.20
CA LEU A 78 20.88 7.35 5.13
C LEU A 78 19.68 6.60 4.54
N THR A 79 19.69 5.28 4.68
CA THR A 79 18.57 4.41 4.32
C THR A 79 18.11 3.57 5.50
N ALA A 80 16.87 3.08 5.47
CA ALA A 80 16.38 2.15 6.49
C ALA A 80 17.27 0.89 6.55
N VAL A 81 17.64 0.48 7.76
CA VAL A 81 18.31 -0.81 7.97
C VAL A 81 17.42 -1.95 7.49
N SER A 82 18.02 -2.96 6.85
CA SER A 82 17.29 -4.12 6.34
C SER A 82 16.44 -4.82 7.42
N PRO A 83 15.24 -5.35 7.10
CA PRO A 83 14.39 -6.01 8.07
C PRO A 83 15.09 -7.17 8.76
N GLU A 84 15.87 -7.97 8.03
CA GLU A 84 16.59 -9.12 8.58
C GLU A 84 17.71 -8.71 9.55
N ARG A 85 18.30 -7.53 9.33
CA ARG A 85 19.27 -6.97 10.28
C ARG A 85 18.57 -6.40 11.51
N LEU A 86 17.45 -5.72 11.32
CA LEU A 86 16.63 -5.21 12.42
C LEU A 86 16.09 -6.35 13.29
N GLU A 87 15.50 -7.38 12.70
CA GLU A 87 15.01 -8.59 13.38
C GLU A 87 16.12 -9.32 14.14
N ARG A 88 17.30 -9.50 13.55
CA ARG A 88 18.45 -10.08 14.27
C ARG A 88 18.89 -9.24 15.48
N MET A 89 18.80 -7.91 15.38
CA MET A 89 19.15 -7.03 16.49
C MET A 89 18.12 -7.13 17.61
N LEU A 90 16.82 -7.06 17.27
CA LEU A 90 15.72 -7.11 18.23
C LEU A 90 15.56 -8.49 18.86
N GLY A 91 15.77 -9.56 18.08
CA GLY A 91 15.70 -10.95 18.53
C GLY A 91 16.68 -11.30 19.64
N LYS A 92 17.85 -10.63 19.72
CA LYS A 92 18.81 -10.78 20.85
C LYS A 92 18.21 -10.34 22.19
N HIS A 93 17.20 -9.49 22.15
CA HIS A 93 16.53 -8.93 23.31
C HIS A 93 15.06 -9.38 23.43
N SER A 94 14.63 -10.33 22.57
CA SER A 94 13.25 -10.79 22.48
C SER A 94 12.24 -9.65 22.29
N LEU A 95 12.59 -8.66 21.46
CA LEU A 95 11.71 -7.55 21.11
C LEU A 95 11.12 -7.78 19.71
N SER A 96 9.88 -7.38 19.49
CA SER A 96 9.21 -7.40 18.18
C SER A 96 9.31 -6.07 17.44
N LEU A 97 9.47 -4.97 18.16
CA LEU A 97 9.60 -3.61 17.61
C LEU A 97 10.81 -2.88 18.19
N LEU A 98 11.34 -1.91 17.45
CA LEU A 98 12.39 -1.01 17.93
C LEU A 98 11.77 0.04 18.87
N PRO A 99 12.05 0.01 20.18
CA PRO A 99 11.59 1.05 21.08
C PRO A 99 12.39 2.34 20.88
N GLY A 100 11.76 3.49 21.11
CA GLY A 100 12.40 4.81 21.12
C GLY A 100 13.29 5.06 22.34
N LEU A 101 14.15 4.10 22.67
CA LEU A 101 15.03 4.12 23.83
C LEU A 101 16.51 4.11 23.35
N PRO A 102 17.14 5.27 23.17
CA PRO A 102 18.52 5.36 22.68
C PRO A 102 19.52 4.45 23.42
N PRO A 103 19.48 4.33 24.77
CA PRO A 103 20.40 3.48 25.51
C PRO A 103 20.33 1.98 25.18
N LEU A 104 19.27 1.53 24.49
CA LEU A 104 19.16 0.15 24.02
C LEU A 104 20.13 -0.14 22.87
N THR A 105 20.53 0.88 22.12
CA THR A 105 21.42 0.75 20.97
C THR A 105 22.75 1.46 21.25
N SER A 106 23.83 1.01 20.61
CA SER A 106 25.11 1.72 20.64
C SER A 106 25.23 2.78 19.54
N SER A 107 24.16 3.00 18.76
CA SER A 107 24.16 3.92 17.63
C SER A 107 24.08 5.37 18.13
N PRO A 108 24.72 6.33 17.45
CA PRO A 108 24.39 7.74 17.61
C PRO A 108 22.89 7.96 17.42
N CYS A 109 22.34 8.96 18.10
CA CYS A 109 20.90 9.25 18.07
C CYS A 109 20.66 10.70 17.66
N LEU A 110 19.80 10.90 16.67
CA LEU A 110 19.17 12.18 16.36
C LEU A 110 17.72 12.13 16.83
N TYR A 111 17.23 13.25 17.37
CA TYR A 111 15.83 13.37 17.73
C TYR A 111 15.26 14.70 17.28
N GLU A 112 13.97 14.68 16.96
CA GLU A 112 13.21 15.87 16.60
C GLU A 112 12.92 16.70 17.84
N GLU A 113 13.26 18.00 17.80
CA GLU A 113 13.11 18.90 18.96
C GLU A 113 11.68 19.01 19.45
N SER A 114 10.69 18.85 18.56
CA SER A 114 9.28 18.96 18.92
C SER A 114 8.81 17.90 19.91
N LEU A 115 9.50 16.75 20.03
CA LEU A 115 9.16 15.71 21.01
C LEU A 115 9.16 16.27 22.44
N LEU A 116 10.12 17.11 22.79
CA LEU A 116 10.27 17.63 24.14
C LEU A 116 9.29 18.78 24.47
N ARG A 117 8.39 19.15 23.54
CA ARG A 117 7.34 20.15 23.79
C ARG A 117 6.14 19.55 24.52
N GLU A 118 5.92 18.25 24.38
CA GLU A 118 4.89 17.53 25.12
C GLU A 118 5.34 17.28 26.57
N PRO A 119 4.43 17.24 27.57
CA PRO A 119 4.80 16.99 28.96
C PRO A 119 5.15 15.52 29.23
N THR A 120 4.55 14.61 28.46
CA THR A 120 4.78 13.16 28.56
C THR A 120 4.81 12.53 27.17
N LEU A 121 5.70 11.56 27.00
CA LEU A 121 5.93 10.84 25.76
C LEU A 121 5.50 9.39 25.88
N LEU A 122 5.00 8.83 24.79
CA LEU A 122 4.57 7.44 24.66
C LEU A 122 5.59 6.71 23.78
N VAL A 123 6.29 5.74 24.37
CA VAL A 123 7.37 4.98 23.73
C VAL A 123 7.00 3.51 23.67
N HIS A 124 7.13 2.85 22.53
CA HIS A 124 6.91 1.40 22.47
C HIS A 124 7.81 0.66 23.46
N SER A 125 7.25 -0.34 24.14
CA SER A 125 8.01 -1.22 25.05
C SER A 125 8.84 -2.29 24.31
N GLY A 126 8.84 -2.27 22.98
CA GLY A 126 9.36 -3.34 22.14
C GLY A 126 8.33 -4.43 21.83
N GLU A 127 7.10 -4.28 22.33
CA GLU A 127 5.90 -5.01 21.90
C GLU A 127 4.89 -4.05 21.26
N ALA A 128 4.09 -4.56 20.31
CA ALA A 128 3.15 -3.73 19.53
C ALA A 128 2.02 -3.12 20.37
N THR A 129 1.55 -3.84 21.40
CA THR A 129 0.34 -3.45 22.14
C THR A 129 0.62 -2.66 23.41
N VAL A 130 1.89 -2.51 23.81
CA VAL A 130 2.26 -1.90 25.09
C VAL A 130 3.21 -0.73 24.87
N LEU A 131 2.73 0.45 25.27
CA LEU A 131 3.48 1.69 25.33
C LEU A 131 3.91 2.00 26.77
N LEU A 132 4.98 2.78 26.88
CA LEU A 132 5.52 3.32 28.11
C LEU A 132 5.29 4.83 28.07
N GLU A 133 4.46 5.33 28.98
CA GLU A 133 4.31 6.75 29.20
C GLU A 133 5.40 7.23 30.15
N ILE A 134 6.25 8.13 29.66
CA ILE A 134 7.45 8.63 30.33
C ILE A 134 7.38 10.17 30.37
N ALA A 135 7.70 10.77 31.51
CA ALA A 135 7.78 12.23 31.61
C ALA A 135 8.89 12.77 30.70
N SER A 136 8.66 13.89 30.02
CA SER A 136 9.64 14.42 29.06
C SER A 136 10.98 14.79 29.68
N GLU A 137 10.99 15.20 30.96
CA GLU A 137 12.23 15.44 31.72
C GLU A 137 13.05 14.15 31.91
N ASP A 138 12.39 13.03 32.18
CA ASP A 138 13.05 11.73 32.30
C ASP A 138 13.50 11.22 30.93
N PHE A 139 12.67 11.39 29.89
CA PHE A 139 13.05 11.04 28.52
C PHE A 139 14.28 11.83 28.05
N LYS A 140 14.36 13.13 28.38
CA LYS A 140 15.50 13.99 28.08
C LYS A 140 16.81 13.49 28.72
N ARG A 141 16.76 12.86 29.90
CA ARG A 141 17.96 12.23 30.50
C ARG A 141 18.52 11.10 29.63
N MET A 142 17.63 10.33 28.98
CA MET A 142 18.03 9.27 28.04
C MET A 142 18.63 9.82 26.74
N LEU A 143 18.33 11.08 26.39
CA LEU A 143 18.85 11.78 25.22
C LEU A 143 20.19 12.50 25.48
N SER A 144 20.84 12.29 26.62
CA SER A 144 22.08 13.01 27.01
C SER A 144 23.24 12.93 26.01
N LYS A 145 23.28 11.89 25.17
CA LYS A 145 24.27 11.72 24.07
C LYS A 145 23.67 11.90 22.67
N ALA A 146 22.36 12.20 22.59
CA ALA A 146 21.65 12.42 21.35
C ALA A 146 21.75 13.89 20.94
N SER A 147 21.69 14.15 19.63
CA SER A 147 21.67 15.51 19.10
C SER A 147 20.25 15.87 18.66
N ALA A 148 19.83 17.09 18.97
CA ALA A 148 18.53 17.62 18.56
C ALA A 148 18.64 18.20 17.14
N ALA A 149 17.61 18.03 16.33
CA ALA A 149 17.53 18.61 14.98
C ALA A 149 16.07 18.77 14.53
N ASN A 150 15.87 19.45 13.39
CA ASN A 150 14.57 19.60 12.75
C ASN A 150 14.59 18.96 11.36
N PHE A 151 14.04 17.75 11.25
CA PHE A 151 14.00 16.95 10.03
C PHE A 151 12.61 16.35 9.75
N GLY A 152 11.69 16.44 10.70
CA GLY A 152 10.31 16.04 10.50
C GLY A 152 9.49 17.10 9.74
N GLU A 153 8.52 16.66 8.96
CA GLU A 153 7.48 17.50 8.37
C GLU A 153 6.15 17.23 9.10
N PRO A 154 5.49 18.24 9.70
CA PRO A 154 4.17 18.09 10.31
C PRO A 154 3.14 17.51 9.35
N LEU A 155 2.42 16.46 9.74
CA LEU A 155 1.39 15.89 8.87
C LEU A 155 0.26 16.88 8.56
N SER A 156 0.07 17.90 9.39
CA SER A 156 -0.92 18.96 9.17
C SER A 156 -0.55 19.94 8.05
N SER A 157 0.73 20.01 7.64
CA SER A 157 1.17 20.81 6.47
C SER A 157 0.99 20.04 5.17
N ILE A 158 1.03 18.70 5.22
CA ILE A 158 0.84 17.83 4.06
C ILE A 158 -0.66 17.62 3.85
N ARG A 159 -1.18 18.00 2.68
CA ARG A 159 -2.60 17.88 2.35
C ARG A 159 -2.81 16.99 1.13
N PRO A 160 -2.84 15.65 1.29
CA PRO A 160 -3.17 14.77 0.18
C PRO A 160 -4.52 15.15 -0.42
N ASN A 161 -4.63 15.08 -1.74
CA ASN A 161 -5.86 15.40 -2.44
C ASN A 161 -6.80 14.19 -2.49
N PHE A 162 -7.58 13.97 -1.43
CA PHE A 162 -8.59 12.91 -1.40
C PHE A 162 -9.93 13.36 -2.01
N ASP A 163 -10.33 14.60 -1.77
CA ASP A 163 -11.69 15.12 -1.99
C ASP A 163 -11.78 16.26 -3.01
N ARG A 164 -10.67 16.65 -3.66
CA ARG A 164 -10.60 17.74 -4.63
C ARG A 164 -10.23 17.25 -6.04
N PRO A 165 -11.05 16.40 -6.69
CA PRO A 165 -10.73 15.83 -8.01
C PRO A 165 -10.60 16.89 -9.12
N ASN A 166 -11.19 18.07 -8.93
CA ASN A 166 -11.09 19.17 -9.90
C ASN A 166 -9.67 19.78 -9.93
N ASP A 167 -8.91 19.66 -8.85
CA ASP A 167 -7.54 20.18 -8.75
C ASP A 167 -6.52 19.21 -9.40
N ASP A 168 -6.91 17.95 -9.64
CA ASP A 168 -6.02 16.88 -10.12
C ASP A 168 -5.22 17.31 -11.37
N ARG A 169 -5.88 17.95 -12.34
CA ARG A 169 -5.24 18.36 -13.59
C ARG A 169 -4.12 19.38 -13.33
N ASP A 170 -4.38 20.34 -12.48
CA ASP A 170 -3.44 21.42 -12.20
C ASP A 170 -2.30 20.94 -11.31
N GLU A 171 -2.59 20.13 -10.28
CA GLU A 171 -1.58 19.51 -9.42
C GLU A 171 -0.67 18.56 -10.20
N ILE A 172 -1.22 17.68 -11.07
CA ILE A 172 -0.43 16.81 -11.94
C ILE A 172 0.44 17.64 -12.89
N SER A 173 -0.11 18.72 -13.48
CA SER A 173 0.66 19.59 -14.36
C SER A 173 1.81 20.30 -13.62
N GLN A 174 1.60 20.74 -12.38
CA GLN A 174 2.63 21.37 -11.57
C GLN A 174 3.73 20.37 -11.19
N ALA A 175 3.35 19.16 -10.75
CA ALA A 175 4.31 18.08 -10.46
C ALA A 175 5.17 17.74 -11.69
N MET A 176 4.56 17.67 -12.87
CA MET A 176 5.28 17.47 -14.14
C MET A 176 6.29 18.58 -14.39
N GLN A 177 5.88 19.84 -14.29
CA GLN A 177 6.75 20.99 -14.54
C GLN A 177 7.92 21.06 -13.54
N ALA A 178 7.69 20.68 -12.28
CA ALA A 178 8.72 20.73 -11.24
C ALA A 178 9.80 19.65 -11.40
N PHE A 179 9.43 18.44 -11.85
CA PHE A 179 10.29 17.26 -11.69
C PHE A 179 10.72 16.57 -12.98
N THR A 180 10.25 17.01 -14.15
CA THR A 180 10.73 16.49 -15.45
C THR A 180 11.67 17.46 -16.15
N ALA A 181 12.91 17.01 -16.41
CA ALA A 181 13.99 17.84 -16.94
C ALA A 181 13.80 18.31 -18.41
N ARG A 182 12.71 17.88 -19.07
CA ARG A 182 12.42 18.17 -20.48
C ARG A 182 10.92 18.40 -20.70
N ARG A 183 10.43 19.65 -20.62
CA ARG A 183 9.72 20.30 -21.74
C ARG A 183 9.14 21.68 -21.43
N ILE A 184 9.35 22.54 -22.41
CA ILE A 184 8.75 23.86 -22.65
C ILE A 184 7.23 23.73 -22.77
N GLN A 185 6.50 24.61 -22.07
CA GLN A 185 5.08 25.00 -22.21
C GLN A 185 4.28 24.33 -23.37
N GLN A 186 3.98 23.04 -23.26
CA GLN A 186 3.00 22.37 -24.13
C GLN A 186 2.00 21.58 -23.27
N ARG A 187 0.85 21.25 -23.87
CA ARG A 187 -0.30 20.59 -23.22
C ARG A 187 0.18 19.41 -22.35
N LEU A 188 -0.43 19.23 -21.18
CA LEU A 188 -0.13 18.14 -20.24
C LEU A 188 0.00 16.76 -20.94
N GLU A 189 -0.91 16.49 -21.88
CA GLU A 189 -0.95 15.28 -22.71
C GLU A 189 0.26 15.11 -23.65
N ALA A 190 0.89 16.20 -24.07
CA ALA A 190 2.10 16.21 -24.92
C ALA A 190 3.40 16.31 -24.11
N THR A 191 3.31 16.74 -22.85
CA THR A 191 4.43 16.89 -21.92
C THR A 191 4.73 15.59 -21.18
N ILE A 192 3.69 14.81 -20.85
CA ILE A 192 3.88 13.46 -20.30
C ILE A 192 4.29 12.56 -21.46
N GLU A 193 5.48 11.96 -21.40
CA GLU A 193 5.83 10.82 -22.26
C GLU A 193 5.00 9.61 -21.79
N ILE A 194 3.69 9.67 -22.04
CA ILE A 194 2.76 8.60 -21.69
C ILE A 194 3.15 7.41 -22.57
N PRO A 195 3.35 6.22 -22.00
CA PRO A 195 3.64 5.07 -22.81
C PRO A 195 2.44 4.83 -23.75
N PRO A 196 2.70 4.65 -25.06
CA PRO A 196 1.63 4.43 -26.02
C PRO A 196 0.89 3.14 -25.63
N LEU A 197 -0.43 3.22 -25.59
CA LEU A 197 -1.28 2.08 -25.28
C LEU A 197 -1.16 1.04 -26.41
N ALA A 198 -0.72 -0.17 -26.08
CA ALA A 198 -0.56 -1.25 -27.05
C ALA A 198 -1.86 -1.53 -27.83
N ASP A 199 -1.75 -1.83 -29.13
CA ASP A 199 -2.92 -2.10 -29.99
C ASP A 199 -3.83 -3.21 -29.43
N THR A 200 -3.22 -4.25 -28.83
CA THR A 200 -3.95 -5.32 -28.14
C THR A 200 -4.78 -4.78 -26.98
N ALA A 201 -4.23 -3.89 -26.16
CA ALA A 201 -4.96 -3.25 -25.06
C ALA A 201 -6.12 -2.39 -25.58
N GLN A 202 -5.89 -1.59 -26.62
CA GLN A 202 -6.95 -0.77 -27.24
C GLN A 202 -8.11 -1.63 -27.76
N LYS A 203 -7.81 -2.76 -28.40
CA LYS A 203 -8.85 -3.70 -28.87
C LYS A 203 -9.64 -4.29 -27.70
N ILE A 204 -8.96 -4.73 -26.64
CA ILE A 204 -9.61 -5.29 -25.46
C ILE A 204 -10.48 -4.25 -24.75
N ILE A 205 -10.02 -2.99 -24.64
CA ILE A 205 -10.81 -1.89 -24.07
C ILE A 205 -12.07 -1.64 -24.89
N LYS A 206 -11.97 -1.65 -26.22
CA LYS A 206 -13.14 -1.52 -27.11
C LYS A 206 -14.16 -2.65 -26.89
N LEU A 207 -13.69 -3.89 -26.78
CA LEU A 207 -14.57 -5.03 -26.47
C LEU A 207 -15.19 -4.89 -25.09
N ARG A 208 -14.46 -4.31 -24.14
CA ARG A 208 -14.96 -4.15 -22.78
C ARG A 208 -16.11 -3.15 -22.67
N VAL A 209 -16.07 -2.08 -23.46
CA VAL A 209 -17.12 -1.05 -23.45
C VAL A 209 -18.27 -1.35 -24.42
N ASP A 210 -18.14 -2.39 -25.25
CA ASP A 210 -19.18 -2.79 -26.20
C ASP A 210 -20.13 -3.82 -25.57
N PRO A 211 -21.40 -3.47 -25.32
CA PRO A 211 -22.38 -4.40 -24.75
C PRO A 211 -22.76 -5.56 -25.68
N ASN A 212 -22.35 -5.51 -26.96
CA ASN A 212 -22.61 -6.57 -27.94
C ASN A 212 -21.37 -7.44 -28.22
N ALA A 213 -20.26 -7.23 -27.51
CA ALA A 213 -19.06 -8.03 -27.71
C ALA A 213 -19.32 -9.51 -27.41
N THR A 214 -18.80 -10.38 -28.28
CA THR A 214 -19.00 -11.82 -28.22
C THR A 214 -17.71 -12.56 -27.83
N ILE A 215 -17.85 -13.83 -27.44
CA ILE A 215 -16.70 -14.70 -27.14
C ILE A 215 -15.76 -14.82 -28.34
N ASP A 216 -16.30 -14.83 -29.56
CA ASP A 216 -15.51 -14.91 -30.79
C ASP A 216 -14.63 -13.66 -30.97
N ASP A 217 -15.14 -12.49 -30.59
CA ASP A 217 -14.39 -11.23 -30.69
C ASP A 217 -13.15 -11.23 -29.78
N ILE A 218 -13.31 -11.63 -28.51
CA ILE A 218 -12.17 -11.70 -27.59
C ILE A 218 -11.23 -12.84 -27.96
N THR A 219 -11.74 -13.98 -28.42
CA THR A 219 -10.92 -15.09 -28.90
C THR A 219 -10.05 -14.63 -30.07
N GLY A 220 -10.64 -13.92 -31.04
CA GLY A 220 -9.91 -13.36 -32.17
C GLY A 220 -8.82 -12.35 -31.76
N VAL A 221 -9.06 -11.55 -30.73
CA VAL A 221 -8.01 -10.65 -30.19
C VAL A 221 -6.90 -11.45 -29.49
N VAL A 222 -7.25 -12.39 -28.62
CA VAL A 222 -6.28 -13.21 -27.88
C VAL A 222 -5.41 -14.04 -28.83
N GLU A 223 -5.99 -14.65 -29.86
CA GLU A 223 -5.26 -15.46 -30.83
C GLU A 223 -4.28 -14.65 -31.69
N THR A 224 -4.45 -13.33 -31.80
CA THR A 224 -3.49 -12.46 -32.50
C THR A 224 -2.21 -12.19 -31.71
N ASP A 225 -2.19 -12.44 -30.39
CA ASP A 225 -1.00 -12.35 -29.53
C ASP A 225 -0.68 -13.76 -28.98
N PRO A 226 0.29 -14.49 -29.57
CA PRO A 226 0.64 -15.84 -29.14
C PRO A 226 1.04 -15.95 -27.66
N ALA A 227 1.63 -14.89 -27.09
CA ALA A 227 1.99 -14.88 -25.67
C ALA A 227 0.73 -14.79 -24.79
N LEU A 228 -0.21 -13.92 -25.17
CA LEU A 228 -1.50 -13.81 -24.49
C LEU A 228 -2.32 -15.10 -24.61
N ALA A 229 -2.38 -15.71 -25.80
CA ALA A 229 -3.05 -16.99 -26.03
C ALA A 229 -2.47 -18.11 -25.16
N ALA A 230 -1.14 -18.21 -25.07
CA ALA A 230 -0.47 -19.16 -24.19
C ALA A 230 -0.83 -18.91 -22.71
N GLN A 231 -0.91 -17.64 -22.29
CA GLN A 231 -1.28 -17.28 -20.92
C GLN A 231 -2.73 -17.67 -20.60
N VAL A 232 -3.69 -17.39 -21.50
CA VAL A 232 -5.09 -17.75 -21.31
C VAL A 232 -5.27 -19.26 -21.16
N VAL A 233 -4.59 -20.05 -21.99
CA VAL A 233 -4.59 -21.51 -21.87
C VAL A 233 -3.94 -21.96 -20.56
N SER A 234 -2.83 -21.32 -20.15
CA SER A 234 -2.15 -21.62 -18.88
C SER A 234 -3.03 -21.33 -17.67
N TRP A 235 -3.73 -20.20 -17.65
CA TRP A 235 -4.69 -19.86 -16.60
C TRP A 235 -5.81 -20.87 -16.51
N ALA A 236 -6.45 -21.22 -17.63
CA ALA A 236 -7.52 -22.21 -17.63
C ALA A 236 -7.05 -23.60 -17.19
N ALA A 237 -5.78 -23.95 -17.44
CA ALA A 237 -5.17 -25.18 -16.97
C ALA A 237 -4.69 -25.12 -15.50
N SER A 238 -4.70 -23.95 -14.85
CA SER A 238 -4.26 -23.78 -13.47
C SER A 238 -5.15 -24.54 -12.49
N PRO A 239 -4.57 -25.16 -11.43
CA PRO A 239 -5.37 -25.78 -10.37
C PRO A 239 -6.34 -24.80 -9.69
N TYR A 240 -6.07 -23.49 -9.75
CA TYR A 240 -6.95 -22.45 -9.20
C TYR A 240 -8.36 -22.50 -9.79
N TYR A 241 -8.49 -22.73 -11.10
CA TYR A 241 -9.78 -22.75 -11.79
C TYR A 241 -10.37 -24.17 -11.93
N ALA A 242 -9.68 -25.19 -11.40
CA ALA A 242 -10.16 -26.56 -11.32
C ALA A 242 -10.78 -27.11 -12.63
N SER A 243 -10.15 -26.84 -13.79
CA SER A 243 -10.71 -27.23 -15.10
C SER A 243 -10.93 -28.74 -15.21
N PRO A 244 -12.15 -29.20 -15.56
CA PRO A 244 -12.42 -30.60 -15.84
C PRO A 244 -11.85 -31.01 -17.21
N GLY A 245 -10.71 -31.70 -17.23
CA GLY A 245 -10.09 -32.24 -18.44
C GLY A 245 -9.10 -31.30 -19.13
N LYS A 246 -8.46 -31.78 -20.20
CA LYS A 246 -7.43 -31.04 -20.94
C LYS A 246 -8.04 -29.90 -21.77
N ILE A 247 -7.50 -28.69 -21.62
CA ILE A 247 -7.80 -27.52 -22.45
C ILE A 247 -7.30 -27.77 -23.88
N ARG A 248 -8.15 -27.54 -24.89
CA ARG A 248 -7.84 -27.85 -26.30
C ARG A 248 -7.60 -26.64 -27.19
N SER A 249 -8.15 -25.48 -26.83
CA SER A 249 -8.03 -24.22 -27.57
C SER A 249 -8.22 -23.02 -26.63
N VAL A 250 -7.95 -21.82 -27.14
CA VAL A 250 -8.24 -20.56 -26.44
C VAL A 250 -9.74 -20.42 -26.22
N GLU A 251 -10.55 -20.70 -27.24
CA GLU A 251 -12.01 -20.70 -27.14
C GLU A 251 -12.51 -21.67 -26.03
N ASP A 252 -11.97 -22.89 -25.97
CA ASP A 252 -12.29 -23.87 -24.91
C ASP A 252 -11.91 -23.36 -23.51
N ALA A 253 -10.77 -22.67 -23.39
CA ALA A 253 -10.35 -22.02 -22.14
C ALA A 253 -11.34 -20.94 -21.69
N ILE A 254 -11.81 -20.11 -22.62
CA ILE A 254 -12.75 -19.02 -22.34
C ILE A 254 -14.13 -19.57 -22.00
N VAL A 255 -14.70 -20.42 -22.86
CA VAL A 255 -16.10 -20.88 -22.73
C VAL A 255 -16.29 -21.80 -21.54
N ARG A 256 -15.36 -22.74 -21.30
CA ARG A 256 -15.56 -23.83 -20.33
C ARG A 256 -15.03 -23.52 -18.94
N VAL A 257 -14.07 -22.60 -18.81
CA VAL A 257 -13.32 -22.43 -17.55
C VAL A 257 -13.32 -20.99 -17.05
N LEU A 258 -12.80 -20.05 -17.84
CA LEU A 258 -12.52 -18.70 -17.34
C LEU A 258 -13.74 -17.76 -17.46
N GLY A 259 -14.49 -17.88 -18.55
CA GLY A 259 -15.53 -16.92 -18.92
C GLY A 259 -14.98 -15.68 -19.63
N PHE A 260 -15.89 -14.97 -20.31
CA PHE A 260 -15.59 -13.79 -21.12
C PHE A 260 -14.99 -12.64 -20.30
N ASP A 261 -15.65 -12.23 -19.21
CA ASP A 261 -15.24 -11.08 -18.40
C ASP A 261 -13.86 -11.25 -17.77
N LEU A 262 -13.58 -12.44 -17.24
CA LEU A 262 -12.31 -12.72 -16.59
C LEU A 262 -11.16 -12.69 -17.60
N VAL A 263 -11.36 -13.24 -18.80
CA VAL A 263 -10.33 -13.21 -19.85
C VAL A 263 -10.09 -11.79 -20.33
N ILE A 264 -11.14 -10.97 -20.52
CA ILE A 264 -10.97 -9.55 -20.81
C ILE A 264 -10.15 -8.86 -19.72
N ASN A 265 -10.47 -9.09 -18.45
CA ASN A 265 -9.79 -8.44 -17.34
C ASN A 265 -8.31 -8.81 -17.24
N LEU A 266 -8.01 -10.11 -17.31
CA LEU A 266 -6.64 -10.60 -17.22
C LEU A 266 -5.82 -10.20 -18.45
N ALA A 267 -6.41 -10.30 -19.65
CA ALA A 267 -5.77 -9.88 -20.89
C ALA A 267 -5.48 -8.38 -20.90
N LEU A 268 -6.42 -7.57 -20.41
CA LEU A 268 -6.22 -6.13 -20.26
C LEU A 268 -5.13 -5.83 -19.23
N GLY A 269 -5.16 -6.47 -18.06
CA GLY A 269 -4.12 -6.34 -17.04
C GLY A 269 -2.73 -6.64 -17.58
N LEU A 270 -2.57 -7.72 -18.35
CA LEU A 270 -1.30 -8.05 -19.01
C LEU A 270 -0.89 -7.02 -20.05
N ALA A 271 -1.81 -6.62 -20.94
CA ALA A 271 -1.50 -5.68 -22.01
C ALA A 271 -1.09 -4.30 -21.45
N LEU A 272 -1.72 -3.87 -20.37
CA LEU A 272 -1.32 -2.68 -19.63
C LEU A 272 -0.01 -2.88 -18.86
N GLY A 273 0.22 -4.06 -18.29
CA GLY A 273 1.49 -4.44 -17.65
C GLY A 273 2.69 -4.44 -18.61
N LYS A 274 2.48 -4.84 -19.87
CA LYS A 274 3.51 -4.74 -20.93
C LYS A 274 3.83 -3.27 -21.29
N THR A 275 2.85 -2.38 -21.12
CA THR A 275 2.99 -0.95 -21.40
C THR A 275 3.83 -0.24 -20.33
N LEU A 276 3.73 -0.68 -19.06
CA LEU A 276 4.51 -0.16 -17.94
C LEU A 276 5.25 -1.29 -17.20
N SER A 277 6.56 -1.35 -17.38
CA SER A 277 7.41 -2.32 -16.68
C SER A 277 7.36 -2.14 -15.17
N LEU A 278 7.56 -3.25 -14.43
CA LEU A 278 7.77 -3.20 -12.99
C LEU A 278 8.98 -2.31 -12.66
N PRO A 279 8.88 -1.47 -11.61
CA PRO A 279 9.99 -0.63 -11.20
C PRO A 279 11.19 -1.47 -10.75
N LYS A 280 12.39 -0.93 -10.99
CA LYS A 280 13.65 -1.55 -10.53
C LYS A 280 13.86 -1.43 -9.02
N ASP A 281 13.26 -0.41 -8.42
CA ASP A 281 13.32 -0.15 -6.98
C ASP A 281 11.94 -0.43 -6.37
N HIS A 282 11.92 -0.79 -5.11
CA HIS A 282 10.69 -1.00 -4.34
C HIS A 282 10.99 -0.85 -2.84
N PRO A 283 9.98 -0.57 -2.01
CA PRO A 283 10.17 -0.61 -0.56
C PRO A 283 10.63 -2.00 -0.10
N GLN A 284 11.51 -2.05 0.90
CA GLN A 284 12.07 -3.30 1.46
C GLN A 284 11.00 -4.32 1.90
N GLN A 285 9.87 -3.86 2.46
CA GLN A 285 8.77 -4.71 2.93
C GLN A 285 7.48 -4.51 2.13
N ALA A 286 7.57 -4.41 0.81
CA ALA A 286 6.40 -4.32 -0.06
C ALA A 286 5.85 -5.70 -0.44
N THR A 287 4.53 -5.82 -0.49
CA THR A 287 3.90 -6.93 -1.22
C THR A 287 4.22 -6.76 -2.72
N PRO A 288 4.64 -7.83 -3.44
CA PRO A 288 4.87 -7.74 -4.87
C PRO A 288 3.65 -7.18 -5.61
N TYR A 289 3.88 -6.28 -6.57
CA TYR A 289 2.82 -5.51 -7.23
C TYR A 289 1.68 -6.38 -7.77
N TRP A 290 2.01 -7.42 -8.55
CA TRP A 290 1.01 -8.31 -9.12
C TRP A 290 0.33 -9.20 -8.09
N HIS A 291 1.01 -9.54 -6.99
CA HIS A 291 0.39 -10.28 -5.89
C HIS A 291 -0.69 -9.42 -5.24
N GLN A 292 -0.38 -8.17 -4.90
CA GLN A 292 -1.35 -7.23 -4.33
C GLN A 292 -2.53 -7.02 -5.30
N SER A 293 -2.26 -6.85 -6.59
CA SER A 293 -3.28 -6.62 -7.61
C SER A 293 -4.24 -7.80 -7.76
N ILE A 294 -3.70 -9.03 -7.86
CA ILE A 294 -4.50 -10.26 -8.00
C ILE A 294 -5.28 -10.57 -6.72
N TYR A 295 -4.69 -10.40 -5.54
CA TYR A 295 -5.39 -10.64 -4.28
C TYR A 295 -6.53 -9.63 -4.09
N THR A 296 -6.29 -8.36 -4.42
CA THR A 296 -7.34 -7.33 -4.35
C THR A 296 -8.48 -7.64 -5.31
N ALA A 297 -8.17 -8.04 -6.55
CA ALA A 297 -9.19 -8.44 -7.53
C ALA A 297 -10.01 -9.66 -7.06
N ALA A 298 -9.36 -10.70 -6.53
CA ALA A 298 -10.03 -11.90 -6.02
C ALA A 298 -10.90 -11.62 -4.78
N VAL A 299 -10.43 -10.79 -3.86
CA VAL A 299 -11.23 -10.35 -2.71
C VAL A 299 -12.44 -9.54 -3.18
N ILE A 300 -12.27 -8.56 -4.08
CA ILE A 300 -13.39 -7.78 -4.61
C ILE A 300 -14.41 -8.66 -5.32
N GLU A 301 -13.97 -9.68 -6.07
CA GLU A 301 -14.88 -10.65 -6.69
C GLU A 301 -15.72 -11.39 -5.65
N GLY A 302 -15.07 -11.90 -4.60
CA GLY A 302 -15.76 -12.56 -3.49
C GLY A 302 -16.74 -11.64 -2.76
N LEU A 303 -16.33 -10.39 -2.51
CA LEU A 303 -17.18 -9.37 -1.87
C LEU A 303 -18.38 -9.05 -2.76
N THR A 304 -18.16 -8.80 -4.05
CA THR A 304 -19.23 -8.55 -5.04
C THR A 304 -20.24 -9.69 -5.09
N ARG A 305 -19.77 -10.95 -5.05
CA ARG A 305 -20.64 -12.13 -4.99
C ARG A 305 -21.42 -12.25 -3.68
N ALA A 306 -20.88 -11.74 -2.57
CA ALA A 306 -21.54 -11.72 -1.27
C ALA A 306 -22.55 -10.57 -1.11
N MET A 307 -22.47 -9.52 -1.94
CA MET A 307 -23.44 -8.41 -1.94
C MET A 307 -24.85 -8.86 -2.34
N PRO A 308 -25.90 -8.15 -1.87
CA PRO A 308 -27.28 -8.34 -2.32
C PRO A 308 -27.39 -8.25 -3.84
N ARG A 309 -28.14 -9.16 -4.47
CA ARG A 309 -28.27 -9.23 -5.94
C ARG A 309 -28.77 -7.92 -6.57
N THR A 310 -29.62 -7.18 -5.87
CA THR A 310 -30.20 -5.92 -6.33
C THR A 310 -29.23 -4.74 -6.31
N GLN A 311 -28.11 -4.85 -5.59
CA GLN A 311 -27.10 -3.80 -5.41
C GLN A 311 -25.76 -4.18 -6.06
N ARG A 312 -25.70 -5.33 -6.72
CA ARG A 312 -24.45 -5.89 -7.21
C ARG A 312 -24.01 -5.14 -8.48
N PRO A 313 -22.84 -4.46 -8.46
CA PRO A 313 -22.24 -3.92 -9.67
C PRO A 313 -21.83 -5.01 -10.67
N GLU A 314 -21.49 -4.58 -11.88
CA GLU A 314 -20.95 -5.47 -12.91
C GLU A 314 -19.67 -6.17 -12.42
N ALA A 315 -19.73 -7.50 -12.28
CA ALA A 315 -18.66 -8.30 -11.67
C ALA A 315 -17.32 -8.19 -12.42
N GLY A 316 -17.38 -8.08 -13.75
CA GLY A 316 -16.17 -7.84 -14.54
C GLY A 316 -15.49 -6.52 -14.16
N LEU A 317 -16.26 -5.45 -13.88
CA LEU A 317 -15.68 -4.10 -13.70
C LEU A 317 -15.11 -3.99 -12.29
N THR A 318 -15.76 -4.61 -11.30
CA THR A 318 -15.23 -4.63 -9.93
C THR A 318 -13.94 -5.44 -9.83
N TYR A 319 -13.86 -6.60 -10.50
CA TYR A 319 -12.61 -7.36 -10.59
C TYR A 319 -11.48 -6.52 -11.21
N LEU A 320 -11.77 -5.85 -12.34
CA LEU A 320 -10.80 -5.02 -13.03
C LEU A 320 -10.34 -3.82 -12.19
N ALA A 321 -11.26 -3.21 -11.43
CA ALA A 321 -10.93 -2.16 -10.47
C ALA A 321 -9.93 -2.65 -9.44
N GLY A 322 -10.10 -3.86 -8.90
CA GLY A 322 -9.12 -4.48 -8.00
C GLY A 322 -7.78 -4.78 -8.66
N LEU A 323 -7.80 -5.24 -9.91
CA LEU A 323 -6.57 -5.55 -10.66
C LEU A 323 -5.75 -4.29 -10.98
N LEU A 324 -6.42 -3.17 -11.24
CA LEU A 324 -5.78 -1.91 -11.67
C LEU A 324 -5.69 -0.85 -10.55
N HIS A 325 -6.17 -1.12 -9.33
CA HIS A 325 -6.28 -0.12 -8.27
C HIS A 325 -4.96 0.62 -7.99
N ASN A 326 -3.83 -0.07 -8.10
CA ASN A 326 -2.51 0.48 -7.81
C ASN A 326 -1.71 0.85 -9.08
N PHE A 327 -2.35 0.94 -10.25
CA PHE A 327 -1.64 1.17 -11.52
C PHE A 327 -0.86 2.49 -11.56
N GLY A 328 -1.31 3.49 -10.79
CA GLY A 328 -0.57 4.73 -10.58
C GLY A 328 0.84 4.54 -10.00
N TYR A 329 1.10 3.46 -9.25
CA TYR A 329 2.45 3.13 -8.76
C TYR A 329 3.43 2.88 -9.91
N LEU A 330 3.01 2.12 -10.92
CA LEU A 330 3.82 1.87 -12.11
C LEU A 330 4.05 3.16 -12.91
N LEU A 331 3.01 4.00 -12.99
CA LEU A 331 3.11 5.27 -13.69
C LEU A 331 4.06 6.26 -12.98
N LEU A 332 3.99 6.35 -11.65
CA LEU A 332 4.94 7.16 -10.86
C LEU A 332 6.38 6.70 -11.08
N ALA A 333 6.62 5.38 -11.09
CA ALA A 333 7.95 4.83 -11.37
C ALA A 333 8.47 5.15 -12.76
N HIS A 334 7.59 5.12 -13.76
CA HIS A 334 7.93 5.38 -15.14
C HIS A 334 8.22 6.86 -15.38
N VAL A 335 7.37 7.74 -14.86
CA VAL A 335 7.42 9.18 -15.13
C VAL A 335 8.42 9.90 -14.21
N PHE A 336 8.61 9.41 -12.97
CA PHE A 336 9.52 10.01 -12.00
C PHE A 336 10.56 9.01 -11.44
N PRO A 337 11.40 8.33 -12.25
CA PRO A 337 12.29 7.29 -11.75
C PRO A 337 13.15 7.67 -10.52
N PRO A 338 13.85 8.83 -10.47
CA PRO A 338 14.66 9.18 -9.30
C PRO A 338 13.81 9.50 -8.06
N HIS A 339 12.67 10.17 -8.23
CA HIS A 339 11.78 10.50 -7.12
C HIS A 339 11.02 9.28 -6.61
N PHE A 340 10.75 8.32 -7.48
CA PHE A 340 10.15 7.05 -7.11
C PHE A 340 11.05 6.26 -6.15
N SER A 341 12.36 6.20 -6.41
CA SER A 341 13.33 5.65 -5.44
C SER A 341 13.29 6.38 -4.09
N LEU A 342 13.14 7.71 -4.09
CA LEU A 342 12.95 8.48 -2.86
C LEU A 342 11.65 8.13 -2.15
N ILE A 343 10.54 7.96 -2.88
CA ILE A 343 9.26 7.48 -2.32
C ILE A 343 9.46 6.12 -1.64
N CYS A 344 10.18 5.18 -2.26
CA CYS A 344 10.46 3.87 -1.67
C CYS A 344 11.20 3.99 -0.34
N ARG A 345 12.27 4.80 -0.28
CA ARG A 345 13.02 5.02 0.97
C ARG A 345 12.18 5.72 2.04
N HIS A 346 11.34 6.69 1.66
CA HIS A 346 10.45 7.36 2.61
C HIS A 346 9.36 6.43 3.15
N LEU A 347 8.84 5.50 2.33
CA LEU A 347 7.89 4.48 2.78
C LEU A 347 8.51 3.53 3.82
N GLU A 348 9.80 3.19 3.67
CA GLU A 348 10.51 2.31 4.61
C GLU A 348 10.71 2.96 5.99
N VAL A 349 10.91 4.27 6.04
CA VAL A 349 11.17 5.01 7.29
C VAL A 349 9.92 5.63 7.91
N ASN A 350 8.78 5.59 7.20
CA ASN A 350 7.49 6.10 7.66
C ASN A 350 6.37 5.03 7.58
N PRO A 351 6.54 3.86 8.21
CA PRO A 351 5.55 2.78 8.13
C PRO A 351 4.19 3.15 8.77
N HIS A 352 4.15 4.19 9.61
CA HIS A 352 2.93 4.72 10.22
C HIS A 352 2.08 5.57 9.26
N LEU A 353 2.57 5.91 8.06
CA LEU A 353 1.87 6.77 7.12
C LEU A 353 1.33 6.01 5.91
N CYS A 354 0.18 6.46 5.39
CA CYS A 354 -0.27 6.05 4.07
C CYS A 354 0.65 6.65 3.00
N HIS A 355 0.85 5.91 1.90
CA HIS A 355 1.74 6.33 0.80
C HIS A 355 1.36 7.70 0.21
N SER A 356 0.08 8.06 0.25
CA SER A 356 -0.42 9.34 -0.26
C SER A 356 0.20 10.56 0.45
N TYR A 357 0.56 10.47 1.74
CA TYR A 357 1.25 11.55 2.44
C TYR A 357 2.68 11.74 1.93
N ILE A 358 3.37 10.64 1.68
CA ILE A 358 4.76 10.64 1.19
C ILE A 358 4.80 11.14 -0.25
N GLU A 359 3.89 10.67 -1.10
CA GLU A 359 3.78 11.10 -2.49
C GLU A 359 3.37 12.57 -2.59
N GLN A 360 2.40 13.02 -1.78
CA GLN A 360 2.02 14.43 -1.74
C GLN A 360 3.19 15.30 -1.29
N HIS A 361 3.97 14.88 -0.28
CA HIS A 361 5.13 15.61 0.21
C HIS A 361 6.22 15.75 -0.86
N LEU A 362 6.53 14.65 -1.56
CA LEU A 362 7.65 14.59 -2.49
C LEU A 362 7.32 15.11 -3.90
N LEU A 363 6.09 14.88 -4.37
CA LEU A 363 5.68 15.15 -5.74
C LEU A 363 4.52 16.15 -5.85
N GLY A 364 3.78 16.41 -4.78
CA GLY A 364 2.56 17.22 -4.81
C GLY A 364 1.33 16.51 -5.37
N ILE A 365 1.43 15.22 -5.67
CA ILE A 365 0.34 14.38 -6.19
C ILE A 365 0.44 12.95 -5.62
N SER A 366 -0.69 12.23 -5.60
CA SER A 366 -0.73 10.80 -5.28
C SER A 366 -0.78 9.91 -6.52
N ARG A 367 -0.44 8.62 -6.34
CA ARG A 367 -0.60 7.58 -7.35
C ARG A 367 -2.06 7.41 -7.78
N GLU A 368 -3.03 7.64 -6.89
CA GLU A 368 -4.46 7.55 -7.22
C GLU A 368 -4.88 8.64 -8.20
N GLN A 369 -4.38 9.88 -8.03
CA GLN A 369 -4.67 10.99 -8.93
C GLN A 369 -4.13 10.72 -10.34
N ILE A 370 -2.84 10.39 -10.45
CA ILE A 370 -2.20 10.17 -11.74
C ILE A 370 -2.71 8.88 -12.41
N GLY A 371 -3.01 7.84 -11.63
CA GLY A 371 -3.61 6.59 -12.11
C GLY A 371 -5.02 6.80 -12.66
N ALA A 372 -5.88 7.50 -11.93
CA ALA A 372 -7.24 7.82 -12.40
C ALA A 372 -7.22 8.74 -13.64
N TRP A 373 -6.30 9.71 -13.68
CA TRP A 373 -6.08 10.53 -14.86
C TRP A 373 -5.69 9.68 -16.07
N LEU A 374 -4.79 8.72 -15.91
CA LEU A 374 -4.38 7.81 -16.99
C LEU A 374 -5.53 6.94 -17.48
N MET A 375 -6.37 6.42 -16.58
CA MET A 375 -7.56 5.65 -16.99
C MET A 375 -8.48 6.49 -17.89
N ARG A 376 -8.72 7.76 -17.54
CA ARG A 376 -9.50 8.68 -18.39
C ARG A 376 -8.81 8.96 -19.72
N TYR A 377 -7.49 9.11 -19.72
CA TYR A 377 -6.70 9.34 -20.93
C TYR A 377 -6.75 8.15 -21.91
N TRP A 378 -6.86 6.93 -21.38
CA TRP A 378 -7.02 5.70 -22.17
C TRP A 378 -8.48 5.36 -22.52
N ASP A 379 -9.41 6.30 -22.32
CA ASP A 379 -10.84 6.11 -22.56
C ASP A 379 -11.43 4.89 -21.83
N MET A 380 -10.90 4.58 -20.63
CA MET A 380 -11.44 3.51 -19.79
C MET A 380 -12.78 3.92 -19.16
N PRO A 381 -13.65 2.94 -18.81
CA PRO A 381 -14.89 3.18 -18.10
C PRO A 381 -14.73 4.13 -16.89
N GLN A 382 -15.69 5.05 -16.71
CA GLN A 382 -15.63 6.05 -15.64
C GLN A 382 -15.63 5.40 -14.25
N GLU A 383 -16.29 4.25 -14.12
CA GLU A 383 -16.32 3.35 -12.97
C GLU A 383 -14.89 3.04 -12.49
N LEU A 384 -13.97 2.71 -13.42
CA LEU A 384 -12.59 2.39 -13.09
C LEU A 384 -11.81 3.62 -12.66
N SER A 385 -11.93 4.73 -13.40
CA SER A 385 -11.24 5.96 -13.02
C SER A 385 -11.70 6.47 -11.64
N THR A 386 -12.97 6.29 -11.32
CA THR A 386 -13.57 6.62 -10.02
C THR A 386 -13.09 5.67 -8.93
N ALA A 387 -13.04 4.37 -9.22
CA ALA A 387 -12.54 3.36 -8.29
C ALA A 387 -11.11 3.67 -7.85
N LEU A 388 -10.21 3.97 -8.80
CA LEU A 388 -8.83 4.32 -8.51
C LEU A 388 -8.73 5.63 -7.72
N ARG A 389 -9.53 6.64 -8.10
CA ARG A 389 -9.43 7.98 -7.53
C ARG A 389 -9.85 8.08 -6.06
N PHE A 390 -10.89 7.34 -5.68
CA PHE A 390 -11.53 7.45 -4.36
C PHE A 390 -11.34 6.21 -3.48
N GLN A 391 -10.50 5.25 -3.85
CA GLN A 391 -10.28 4.01 -3.09
C GLN A 391 -9.82 4.20 -1.63
N HIS A 392 -9.28 5.36 -1.26
CA HIS A 392 -8.87 5.62 0.14
C HIS A 392 -9.94 6.36 0.95
N ASP A 393 -11.00 6.85 0.32
CA ASP A 393 -12.10 7.56 0.97
C ASP A 393 -13.21 6.56 1.37
N PRO A 394 -13.30 6.17 2.64
CA PRO A 394 -14.33 5.26 3.11
C PRO A 394 -15.69 5.95 3.27
N SER A 395 -15.81 7.22 2.93
CA SER A 395 -17.05 8.01 2.99
C SER A 395 -17.60 8.36 1.61
N TYR A 396 -16.89 8.02 0.53
CA TYR A 396 -17.31 8.34 -0.83
C TYR A 396 -18.69 7.74 -1.17
N ASP A 397 -19.61 8.62 -1.53
CA ASP A 397 -21.01 8.35 -1.87
C ASP A 397 -21.42 8.95 -3.22
N GLY A 398 -20.44 9.39 -4.02
CA GLY A 398 -20.65 9.97 -5.34
C GLY A 398 -21.06 8.96 -6.42
N GLN A 399 -20.99 9.38 -7.68
CA GLN A 399 -21.29 8.49 -8.81
C GLN A 399 -20.35 7.28 -8.79
N TYR A 400 -20.88 6.09 -9.10
CA TYR A 400 -20.15 4.82 -9.12
C TYR A 400 -19.52 4.43 -7.77
N ALA A 401 -20.07 4.88 -6.64
CA ALA A 401 -19.50 4.68 -5.30
C ALA A 401 -19.24 3.22 -4.92
N GLU A 402 -19.97 2.27 -5.48
CA GLU A 402 -19.80 0.84 -5.24
C GLU A 402 -18.40 0.34 -5.62
N TYR A 403 -17.76 0.91 -6.65
CA TYR A 403 -16.43 0.51 -7.09
C TYR A 403 -15.30 0.95 -6.13
N PRO A 404 -15.10 2.25 -5.81
CA PRO A 404 -14.10 2.66 -4.83
C PRO A 404 -14.40 2.12 -3.43
N ASN A 405 -15.67 1.96 -3.03
CA ASN A 405 -16.03 1.36 -1.74
C ASN A 405 -15.56 -0.11 -1.65
N LEU A 406 -15.74 -0.90 -2.71
CA LEU A 406 -15.24 -2.27 -2.77
C LEU A 406 -13.71 -2.33 -2.73
N VAL A 407 -13.01 -1.46 -3.47
CA VAL A 407 -11.54 -1.38 -3.43
C VAL A 407 -11.07 -0.97 -2.03
N CYS A 408 -11.69 0.04 -1.43
CA CYS A 408 -11.38 0.52 -0.09
C CYS A 408 -11.51 -0.59 0.94
N LEU A 409 -12.64 -1.32 0.92
CA LEU A 409 -12.89 -2.43 1.83
C LEU A 409 -11.88 -3.56 1.62
N ALA A 410 -11.65 -3.98 0.38
CA ALA A 410 -10.71 -5.07 0.07
C ALA A 410 -9.28 -4.74 0.51
N VAL A 411 -8.78 -3.53 0.22
CA VAL A 411 -7.43 -3.10 0.61
C VAL A 411 -7.29 -3.04 2.13
N ARG A 412 -8.30 -2.54 2.86
CA ARG A 412 -8.25 -2.50 4.34
C ARG A 412 -8.26 -3.90 4.95
N LEU A 413 -9.09 -4.80 4.44
CA LEU A 413 -9.13 -6.20 4.89
C LEU A 413 -7.80 -6.92 4.63
N LEU A 414 -7.22 -6.76 3.43
CA LEU A 414 -5.94 -7.36 3.07
C LEU A 414 -4.78 -6.82 3.92
N ARG A 415 -4.77 -5.51 4.22
CA ARG A 415 -3.79 -4.91 5.15
C ARG A 415 -3.88 -5.51 6.55
N GLY A 416 -5.09 -5.85 7.02
CA GLY A 416 -5.31 -6.58 8.26
C GLY A 416 -4.62 -7.95 8.30
N ARG A 417 -4.35 -8.54 7.14
CA ARG A 417 -3.67 -9.83 6.96
C ARG A 417 -2.19 -9.69 6.53
N GLY A 418 -1.64 -8.47 6.59
CA GLY A 418 -0.24 -8.20 6.21
C GLY A 418 0.00 -8.13 4.70
N ILE A 419 -1.04 -8.01 3.89
CA ILE A 419 -0.95 -7.86 2.42
C ILE A 419 -1.16 -6.40 2.04
N GLY A 420 -0.26 -5.88 1.20
CA GLY A 420 -0.19 -4.47 0.81
C GLY A 420 0.85 -3.69 1.60
N SER A 421 0.66 -2.37 1.73
CA SER A 421 1.56 -1.48 2.45
C SER A 421 0.79 -0.35 3.12
N GLY A 422 1.39 0.23 4.17
CA GLY A 422 0.84 1.33 4.97
C GLY A 422 0.14 0.86 6.26
N PRO A 423 -0.32 1.80 7.09
CA PRO A 423 -0.92 1.51 8.38
C PRO A 423 -2.25 0.77 8.22
N GLN A 424 -2.58 -0.04 9.22
CA GLN A 424 -3.93 -0.59 9.36
C GLN A 424 -4.90 0.55 9.65
N ALA A 425 -6.00 0.59 8.90
CA ALA A 425 -7.07 1.55 9.07
C ALA A 425 -8.34 0.83 9.52
N GLU A 426 -9.09 1.44 10.41
CA GLU A 426 -10.40 0.95 10.82
C GLU A 426 -11.33 0.86 9.61
N ILE A 427 -12.19 -0.15 9.57
CA ILE A 427 -13.23 -0.28 8.54
C ILE A 427 -14.53 0.25 9.16
N PRO A 428 -15.04 1.42 8.73
CA PRO A 428 -16.28 1.97 9.26
C PRO A 428 -17.46 1.04 8.96
N ASP A 429 -18.41 0.94 9.89
CA ASP A 429 -19.58 0.11 9.69
C ASP A 429 -20.46 0.66 8.55
N GLU A 430 -20.48 1.98 8.34
CA GLU A 430 -21.18 2.63 7.25
C GLU A 430 -20.69 2.17 5.86
N LEU A 431 -19.39 1.86 5.73
CA LEU A 431 -18.82 1.33 4.48
C LEU A 431 -19.37 -0.08 4.18
N LEU A 432 -19.49 -0.92 5.20
CA LEU A 432 -20.06 -2.26 5.09
C LEU A 432 -21.57 -2.20 4.79
N GLU A 433 -22.28 -1.29 5.46
CA GLU A 433 -23.72 -1.06 5.25
C GLU A 433 -24.02 -0.61 3.82
N ARG A 434 -23.26 0.34 3.26
CA ARG A 434 -23.42 0.78 1.86
C ARG A 434 -23.22 -0.35 0.85
N LEU A 435 -22.38 -1.34 1.17
CA LEU A 435 -22.15 -2.51 0.32
C LEU A 435 -23.13 -3.66 0.62
N GLY A 436 -23.99 -3.53 1.63
CA GLY A 436 -24.91 -4.59 2.05
C GLY A 436 -24.21 -5.83 2.60
N LEU A 437 -23.01 -5.67 3.19
CA LEU A 437 -22.18 -6.74 3.72
C LEU A 437 -22.15 -6.69 5.26
N SER A 438 -22.04 -7.85 5.89
CA SER A 438 -21.66 -7.91 7.31
C SER A 438 -20.15 -8.08 7.43
N ARG A 439 -19.57 -7.61 8.55
CA ARG A 439 -18.14 -7.76 8.85
C ARG A 439 -17.69 -9.23 8.75
N ASP A 440 -18.43 -10.15 9.36
CA ASP A 440 -18.12 -11.58 9.33
C ASP A 440 -18.09 -12.16 7.92
N LYS A 441 -19.02 -11.73 7.04
CA LYS A 441 -19.03 -12.18 5.63
C LYS A 441 -17.83 -11.64 4.87
N ALA A 442 -17.46 -10.39 5.10
CA ALA A 442 -16.30 -9.79 4.44
C ALA A 442 -14.99 -10.49 4.87
N GLU A 443 -14.85 -10.80 6.16
CA GLU A 443 -13.70 -11.57 6.69
C GLU A 443 -13.66 -13.02 6.21
N ASP A 444 -14.82 -13.68 6.10
CA ASP A 444 -14.94 -15.03 5.54
C ASP A 444 -14.52 -15.06 4.06
N VAL A 445 -14.89 -14.06 3.27
CA VAL A 445 -14.42 -13.90 1.88
C VAL A 445 -12.89 -13.83 1.82
N VAL A 446 -12.28 -12.98 2.63
CA VAL A 446 -10.82 -12.82 2.64
C VAL A 446 -10.15 -14.13 3.05
N SER A 447 -10.67 -14.79 4.08
CA SER A 447 -10.12 -16.06 4.56
C SER A 447 -10.14 -17.14 3.48
N LYS A 448 -11.26 -17.28 2.74
CA LYS A 448 -11.37 -18.20 1.60
C LYS A 448 -10.40 -17.88 0.46
N VAL A 449 -10.14 -16.60 0.19
CA VAL A 449 -9.17 -16.18 -0.84
C VAL A 449 -7.75 -16.56 -0.40
N LEU A 450 -7.43 -16.38 0.89
CA LEU A 450 -6.12 -16.74 1.44
C LEU A 450 -5.92 -18.25 1.60
N ASP A 451 -6.98 -19.04 1.76
CA ASP A 451 -6.87 -20.51 1.69
C ASP A 451 -6.36 -20.98 0.31
N ALA A 452 -6.58 -20.18 -0.74
CA ALA A 452 -6.08 -20.40 -2.10
C ALA A 452 -4.78 -19.63 -2.41
N GLU A 453 -4.07 -19.13 -1.40
CA GLU A 453 -2.93 -18.21 -1.57
C GLU A 453 -1.85 -18.75 -2.52
N VAL A 454 -1.45 -20.01 -2.35
CA VAL A 454 -0.40 -20.64 -3.17
C VAL A 454 -0.74 -20.56 -4.66
N LEU A 455 -2.00 -20.86 -5.01
CA LEU A 455 -2.49 -20.84 -6.38
C LEU A 455 -2.60 -19.42 -6.95
N LEU A 456 -2.95 -18.44 -6.11
CA LEU A 456 -2.97 -17.03 -6.49
C LEU A 456 -1.56 -16.46 -6.71
N ARG A 457 -0.57 -16.90 -5.94
CA ARG A 457 0.84 -16.54 -6.16
C ARG A 457 1.34 -17.10 -7.49
N GLU A 458 0.98 -18.33 -7.82
CA GLU A 458 1.28 -18.91 -9.13
C GLU A 458 0.67 -18.07 -10.26
N LEU A 459 -0.61 -17.70 -10.14
CA LEU A 459 -1.28 -16.82 -11.10
C LEU A 459 -0.58 -15.46 -11.23
N ALA A 460 -0.22 -14.82 -10.12
CA ALA A 460 0.45 -13.52 -10.12
C ALA A 460 1.88 -13.58 -10.70
N SER A 461 2.58 -14.72 -10.54
CA SER A 461 3.92 -14.91 -11.13
C SER A 461 3.89 -14.86 -12.66
N GLN A 462 2.78 -15.26 -13.27
CA GLN A 462 2.59 -15.23 -14.72
C GLN A 462 2.55 -13.80 -15.27
N PHE A 463 2.03 -12.84 -14.49
CA PHE A 463 2.06 -11.42 -14.84
C PHE A 463 3.45 -10.80 -14.70
N SER A 464 4.36 -11.45 -13.97
CA SER A 464 5.73 -10.97 -13.75
C SER A 464 6.72 -11.46 -14.81
N GLN A 465 6.31 -12.41 -15.67
CA GLN A 465 7.15 -13.01 -16.72
C GLN A 465 6.89 -12.45 -18.12
N GLY A 466 5.89 -11.57 -18.27
CA GLY A 466 5.37 -11.09 -19.54
C GLY A 466 5.94 -9.77 -20.05
#